data_AF-A0A6A6AFT8-F1
#
_entry.id   AF-A0A6A6AFT8-F1
#
_cell.length_a   1.000
_cell.length_b   1.000
_cell.length_c   1.000
_cell.angle_alpha   90.00
_cell.angle_beta   90.00
_cell.angle_gamma   90.00
#
_symmetry.space_group_name_H-M   'P 1'
#
loop_
_entity.id
_entity.type
_entity.pdbx_description
1 polymer ?
#
loop_
_entity_poly.entity_id
_entity_poly.type
_entity_poly.pdbx_seq_one_letter_code
_entity_poly.pdbx_strand_id
1 'polypeptide(L)'
;MCILNYRPYDDEGPDVPPQRAQPRLTWAIPVDMSKLGARLQAYSETMPQVTMLRLCHRFGNVALSNLPLELLERIVEALQQSVRADTWPAWRQDLRCFEGICLPEQHCEYYNEHVESMWQEIFAASSDEDAKSKEDYTNAQKVDMVTDSIAYDPESELVMKAHYDARFRWVGRTCQCVEGYGEDATRGAFARFGDLLRLHFGLEAIILHEILPTPLFDFLPNSGFSEEFAYYTRCYLTLYSKSGDKRITGSPDSAPQNKLFHEYGDHMSFQETIDPSQLILSENDRLRFAKAMRLLGIRTCYHLSELAPHVVHPIEDEWLSDLCACGKSESICPHSDVKSYDKPYCLEEYLKSKSKELAKQTWPKLMLLAASDVVNTFEY
;
A
#
# COMPACT_ATOMS: atom_id res chain seq x y z
N MET A 1 -15.15 10.16 -5.30
CA MET A 1 -13.75 9.82 -4.98
C MET A 1 -13.74 8.57 -4.11
N CYS A 2 -12.82 7.62 -4.30
CA CYS A 2 -12.69 6.38 -3.48
C CYS A 2 -12.11 6.68 -2.08
N ILE A 3 -12.68 7.68 -1.44
CA ILE A 3 -12.53 8.03 -0.03
C ILE A 3 -13.41 7.04 0.75
N LEU A 4 -13.37 5.74 0.47
CA LEU A 4 -14.31 4.83 1.12
C LEU A 4 -14.08 4.76 2.64
N ASN A 5 -12.91 5.20 3.13
CA ASN A 5 -12.55 5.36 4.55
C ASN A 5 -11.52 6.49 4.82
N TYR A 6 -11.26 7.40 3.86
CA TYR A 6 -10.17 8.39 3.98
C TYR A 6 -10.71 9.82 3.99
N ARG A 7 -11.24 10.29 5.12
CA ARG A 7 -11.63 11.70 5.32
C ARG A 7 -10.62 12.38 6.23
N PRO A 8 -9.53 12.95 5.69
CA PRO A 8 -8.56 13.57 6.57
C PRO A 8 -9.03 14.94 7.09
N TYR A 9 -9.94 15.70 6.42
CA TYR A 9 -10.27 17.09 6.83
C TYR A 9 -11.69 17.64 6.54
N ASP A 10 -12.72 16.83 6.26
CA ASP A 10 -14.04 17.40 5.92
C ASP A 10 -14.95 17.55 7.15
N ASP A 11 -14.82 18.65 7.89
CA ASP A 11 -15.90 19.19 8.75
C ASP A 11 -16.98 19.94 7.93
N GLU A 12 -16.72 20.26 6.65
CA GLU A 12 -17.65 21.02 5.78
C GLU A 12 -18.13 20.27 4.52
N GLY A 13 -17.78 18.99 4.38
CA GLY A 13 -18.26 18.15 3.28
C GLY A 13 -19.72 17.70 3.48
N PRO A 14 -20.46 17.33 2.41
CA PRO A 14 -21.84 16.86 2.54
C PRO A 14 -21.94 15.71 3.56
N ASP A 15 -22.92 15.82 4.48
CA ASP A 15 -23.19 14.95 5.65
C ASP A 15 -23.32 13.45 5.37
N VAL A 16 -23.28 13.03 4.10
CA VAL A 16 -23.48 11.64 3.72
C VAL A 16 -22.11 10.95 3.62
N PRO A 17 -21.75 10.05 4.56
CA PRO A 17 -20.54 9.25 4.45
C PRO A 17 -20.61 8.40 3.16
N PRO A 18 -19.48 8.20 2.47
CA PRO A 18 -19.44 7.34 1.30
C PRO A 18 -19.94 5.93 1.66
N GLN A 19 -20.71 5.31 0.75
CA GLN A 19 -21.30 3.99 0.98
C GLN A 19 -20.22 2.94 1.21
N ARG A 20 -20.07 2.47 2.45
CA ARG A 20 -19.07 1.46 2.81
C ARG A 20 -19.32 0.12 2.14
N ALA A 21 -18.25 -0.60 1.87
CA ALA A 21 -18.32 -1.95 1.35
C ALA A 21 -19.06 -2.87 2.35
N GLN A 22 -20.06 -3.61 1.87
CA GLN A 22 -20.79 -4.56 2.69
C GLN A 22 -19.86 -5.66 3.22
N PRO A 23 -20.12 -6.20 4.42
CA PRO A 23 -19.43 -7.37 4.92
C PRO A 23 -19.49 -8.51 3.90
N ARG A 24 -18.34 -9.13 3.65
CA ARG A 24 -18.18 -10.14 2.62
C ARG A 24 -17.52 -11.37 3.18
N LEU A 25 -18.27 -12.47 3.17
CA LEU A 25 -17.75 -13.80 3.42
C LEU A 25 -17.14 -14.36 2.11
N THR A 26 -15.82 -14.57 2.10
CA THR A 26 -15.12 -15.03 0.88
C THR A 26 -13.82 -15.76 1.19
N TRP A 27 -13.30 -16.49 0.21
CA TRP A 27 -11.97 -17.06 0.28
C TRP A 27 -10.94 -16.00 -0.06
N ALA A 28 -9.96 -15.81 0.82
CA ALA A 28 -9.03 -14.70 0.76
C ALA A 28 -7.57 -15.13 1.01
N ILE A 29 -6.64 -14.36 0.44
CA ILE A 29 -5.20 -14.40 0.71
C ILE A 29 -4.73 -12.97 1.00
N PRO A 30 -4.17 -12.67 2.18
CA PRO A 30 -3.59 -11.37 2.47
C PRO A 30 -2.34 -11.16 1.63
N VAL A 31 -2.22 -10.02 0.97
CA VAL A 31 -1.10 -9.68 0.08
C VAL A 31 -0.63 -8.25 0.32
N ASP A 32 0.64 -7.99 0.04
CA ASP A 32 1.21 -6.66 0.10
C ASP A 32 0.67 -5.81 -1.06
N MET A 33 -0.08 -4.74 -0.75
CA MET A 33 -0.72 -3.89 -1.75
C MET A 33 0.31 -3.21 -2.67
N SER A 34 1.43 -2.74 -2.13
CA SER A 34 2.48 -2.08 -2.92
C SER A 34 3.09 -3.03 -3.94
N LYS A 35 3.33 -4.29 -3.53
CA LYS A 35 3.81 -5.33 -4.43
C LYS A 35 2.73 -5.74 -5.41
N LEU A 36 1.49 -5.96 -4.97
CA LEU A 36 0.40 -6.35 -5.88
C LEU A 36 0.23 -5.31 -6.99
N GLY A 37 0.14 -4.03 -6.62
CA GLY A 37 0.01 -2.92 -7.56
C GLY A 37 1.17 -2.84 -8.55
N ALA A 38 2.41 -2.86 -8.06
CA ALA A 38 3.61 -2.84 -8.91
C ALA A 38 3.68 -4.04 -9.86
N ARG A 39 3.36 -5.25 -9.37
CA ARG A 39 3.40 -6.48 -10.19
C ARG A 39 2.27 -6.51 -11.22
N LEU A 40 1.08 -5.99 -10.90
CA LEU A 40 -0.03 -5.84 -11.86
C LEU A 40 0.30 -4.78 -12.93
N GLN A 41 0.92 -3.67 -12.53
CA GLN A 41 1.42 -2.66 -13.46
C GLN A 41 2.43 -3.28 -14.43
N ALA A 42 3.47 -3.92 -13.92
CA ALA A 42 4.48 -4.58 -14.74
C ALA A 42 3.89 -5.68 -15.63
N TYR A 43 2.94 -6.47 -15.11
CA TYR A 43 2.23 -7.47 -15.91
C TYR A 43 1.46 -6.82 -17.07
N SER A 44 0.76 -5.71 -16.82
CA SER A 44 0.00 -4.99 -17.86
C SER A 44 0.89 -4.38 -18.94
N GLU A 45 2.03 -3.79 -18.56
CA GLU A 45 2.97 -3.13 -19.47
C GLU A 45 3.73 -4.13 -20.34
N THR A 46 3.97 -5.35 -19.82
CA THR A 46 4.69 -6.42 -20.51
C THR A 46 3.77 -7.36 -21.30
N MET A 47 2.45 -7.27 -21.09
CA MET A 47 1.47 -8.17 -21.69
C MET A 47 1.51 -8.18 -23.23
N PRO A 48 1.65 -7.03 -23.94
CA PRO A 48 1.75 -7.03 -25.40
C PRO A 48 2.97 -7.82 -25.91
N GLN A 49 4.14 -7.63 -25.30
CA GLN A 49 5.40 -8.27 -25.66
C GLN A 49 5.34 -9.78 -25.37
N VAL A 50 4.80 -10.17 -24.21
CA VAL A 50 4.59 -11.58 -23.85
C VAL A 50 3.62 -12.26 -24.82
N THR A 51 2.54 -11.57 -25.19
CA THR A 51 1.57 -12.08 -26.16
C THR A 51 2.21 -12.27 -27.53
N MET A 52 2.96 -11.27 -28.00
CA MET A 52 3.71 -11.35 -29.25
C MET A 52 4.70 -12.52 -29.23
N LEU A 53 5.50 -12.66 -28.16
CA LEU A 53 6.44 -13.78 -28.01
C LEU A 53 5.73 -15.13 -28.08
N ARG A 54 4.59 -15.28 -27.41
CA ARG A 54 3.79 -16.51 -27.45
C ARG A 54 3.18 -16.79 -28.82
N LEU A 55 2.74 -15.75 -29.54
CA LEU A 55 2.24 -15.89 -30.91
C LEU A 55 3.36 -16.28 -31.88
N CYS A 56 4.53 -15.64 -31.79
CA CYS A 56 5.70 -15.99 -32.58
C CYS A 56 6.21 -17.40 -32.27
N HIS A 57 6.16 -17.83 -31.00
CA HIS A 57 6.48 -19.20 -30.61
C HIS A 57 5.50 -20.21 -31.19
N ARG A 58 4.19 -19.95 -31.07
CA ARG A 58 3.14 -20.89 -31.50
C ARG A 58 2.95 -20.97 -33.01
N PHE A 59 3.09 -19.85 -33.71
CA PHE A 59 2.76 -19.73 -35.14
C PHE A 59 3.93 -19.32 -36.03
N GLY A 60 5.09 -19.00 -35.45
CA GLY A 60 6.27 -18.60 -36.20
C GLY A 60 6.91 -19.76 -36.95
N ASN A 61 7.46 -19.46 -38.12
CA ASN A 61 8.13 -20.43 -39.00
C ASN A 61 9.67 -20.43 -38.83
N VAL A 62 10.17 -19.92 -37.69
CA VAL A 62 11.60 -19.57 -37.48
C VAL A 62 12.09 -20.12 -36.13
N ALA A 63 13.38 -19.99 -35.83
CA ALA A 63 14.08 -20.45 -34.61
C ALA A 63 13.32 -20.26 -33.27
N LEU A 64 12.46 -19.24 -33.13
CA LEU A 64 11.66 -19.02 -31.93
C LEU A 64 10.59 -20.11 -31.69
N SER A 65 10.03 -20.74 -32.72
CA SER A 65 9.03 -21.81 -32.54
C SER A 65 9.63 -23.13 -32.09
N ASN A 66 10.94 -23.33 -32.31
CA ASN A 66 11.69 -24.47 -31.82
C ASN A 66 12.20 -24.29 -30.37
N LEU A 67 11.96 -23.13 -29.76
CA LEU A 67 12.40 -22.85 -28.40
C LEU A 67 11.62 -23.73 -27.41
N PRO A 68 12.27 -24.47 -26.50
CA PRO A 68 11.59 -25.15 -25.41
C PRO A 68 10.72 -24.17 -24.61
N LEU A 69 9.53 -24.63 -24.19
CA LEU A 69 8.58 -23.79 -23.47
C LEU A 69 9.18 -23.23 -22.17
N GLU A 70 10.06 -24.00 -21.54
CA GLU A 70 10.75 -23.61 -20.31
C GLU A 70 11.66 -22.39 -20.54
N LEU A 71 12.33 -22.30 -21.69
CA LEU A 71 13.16 -21.15 -22.04
C LEU A 71 12.30 -19.94 -22.39
N LEU A 72 11.17 -20.15 -23.08
CA LEU A 72 10.22 -19.07 -23.34
C LEU A 72 9.70 -18.46 -22.03
N GLU A 73 9.28 -19.29 -21.08
CA GLU A 73 8.77 -18.82 -19.79
C GLU A 73 9.87 -18.13 -18.96
N ARG A 74 11.14 -18.57 -19.04
CA ARG A 74 12.28 -17.84 -18.44
C ARG A 74 12.50 -16.46 -19.06
N ILE A 75 12.34 -16.32 -20.37
CA ILE A 75 12.43 -15.02 -21.06
C ILE A 75 11.29 -14.10 -20.59
N VAL A 76 10.07 -14.64 -20.52
CA VAL A 76 8.90 -13.90 -20.00
C VAL A 76 9.14 -13.45 -18.56
N GLU A 77 9.64 -14.34 -17.70
CA GLU A 77 9.96 -14.02 -16.31
C GLU A 77 11.03 -12.91 -16.21
N ALA A 78 12.12 -13.01 -16.99
CA ALA A 78 13.18 -12.00 -17.00
C ALA A 78 12.66 -10.62 -17.46
N LEU A 79 11.84 -10.59 -18.51
CA LEU A 79 11.23 -9.37 -19.03
C LEU A 79 10.27 -8.73 -18.02
N GLN A 80 9.52 -9.54 -17.27
CA GLN A 80 8.69 -9.03 -16.20
C GLN A 80 9.51 -8.57 -15.00
N GLN A 81 10.60 -9.26 -14.66
CA GLN A 81 11.42 -8.93 -13.49
C GLN A 81 12.05 -7.55 -13.56
N SER A 82 12.51 -7.10 -14.73
CA SER A 82 13.07 -5.74 -14.89
C SER A 82 12.01 -4.67 -14.62
N VAL A 83 10.85 -4.76 -15.28
CA VAL A 83 9.76 -3.78 -15.12
C VAL A 83 9.24 -3.77 -13.68
N ARG A 84 9.19 -4.92 -13.02
CA ARG A 84 8.80 -5.01 -11.61
C ARG A 84 9.82 -4.33 -10.68
N ALA A 85 11.11 -4.38 -10.99
CA ALA A 85 12.16 -3.71 -10.22
C ALA A 85 12.06 -2.19 -10.34
N ASP A 86 11.67 -1.68 -11.51
CA ASP A 86 11.54 -0.24 -11.78
C ASP A 86 10.26 0.34 -11.16
N THR A 87 9.16 -0.43 -11.15
CA THR A 87 7.86 0.03 -10.68
C THR A 87 7.68 -0.03 -9.16
N TRP A 88 8.29 -1.01 -8.49
CA TRP A 88 8.09 -1.21 -7.04
C TRP A 88 8.55 -0.03 -6.16
N PRO A 89 9.71 0.62 -6.39
CA PRO A 89 10.15 1.75 -5.58
C PRO A 89 9.12 2.88 -5.50
N ALA A 90 8.48 3.23 -6.63
CA ALA A 90 7.45 4.27 -6.67
C ALA A 90 6.20 3.90 -5.84
N TRP A 91 5.72 2.66 -5.96
CA TRP A 91 4.60 2.17 -5.14
C TRP A 91 4.94 2.14 -3.65
N ARG A 92 6.17 1.74 -3.32
CA ARG A 92 6.64 1.67 -1.93
C ARG A 92 6.80 3.05 -1.31
N GLN A 93 7.28 4.04 -2.08
CA GLN A 93 7.45 5.40 -1.60
C GLN A 93 6.10 6.06 -1.30
N ASP A 94 5.13 5.98 -2.23
CA ASP A 94 3.79 6.53 -2.02
C ASP A 94 3.11 5.87 -0.78
N LEU A 95 3.29 4.55 -0.58
CA LEU A 95 2.79 3.85 0.62
C LEU A 95 3.46 4.33 1.91
N ARG A 96 4.79 4.53 1.93
CA ARG A 96 5.50 5.02 3.14
C ARG A 96 4.97 6.37 3.62
N CYS A 97 4.61 7.24 2.69
CA CYS A 97 4.02 8.54 3.00
C CYS A 97 2.61 8.37 3.54
N PHE A 98 1.82 7.47 2.95
CA PHE A 98 0.49 7.11 3.45
C PHE A 98 0.54 6.53 4.88
N GLU A 99 1.56 5.72 5.17
CA GLU A 99 1.85 5.13 6.48
C GLU A 99 2.55 6.07 7.47
N GLY A 100 2.88 7.31 7.07
CA GLY A 100 3.55 8.26 7.96
C GLY A 100 4.94 7.80 8.44
N ILE A 101 5.60 6.88 7.72
CA ILE A 101 6.92 6.32 8.06
C ILE A 101 8.04 6.81 7.12
N CYS A 102 7.71 7.71 6.19
CA CYS A 102 8.68 8.37 5.34
C CYS A 102 9.58 9.31 6.14
N LEU A 103 10.80 9.49 5.68
CA LEU A 103 11.68 10.57 6.14
C LEU A 103 11.49 11.80 5.23
N PRO A 104 11.52 13.03 5.76
CA PRO A 104 11.48 14.27 4.99
C PRO A 104 12.45 14.26 3.79
N GLU A 105 13.67 13.79 4.02
CA GLU A 105 14.75 13.72 3.04
C GLU A 105 14.43 12.76 1.87
N GLN A 106 13.61 11.73 2.12
CA GLN A 106 13.22 10.75 1.10
C GLN A 106 12.35 11.36 0.00
N HIS A 107 11.75 12.53 0.23
CA HIS A 107 10.98 13.24 -0.78
C HIS A 107 11.87 13.95 -1.82
N CYS A 108 13.17 14.08 -1.53
CA CYS A 108 14.11 14.88 -2.33
C CYS A 108 15.35 14.12 -2.80
N GLU A 109 15.41 12.79 -2.63
CA GLU A 109 16.56 11.94 -2.99
C GLU A 109 17.02 12.05 -4.45
N TYR A 110 16.12 12.45 -5.36
CA TYR A 110 16.43 12.53 -6.79
C TYR A 110 16.08 13.90 -7.34
N TYR A 111 16.99 14.44 -8.15
CA TYR A 111 16.76 15.68 -8.86
C TYR A 111 15.53 15.58 -9.78
N ASN A 112 14.62 16.51 -9.61
CA ASN A 112 13.42 16.69 -10.42
C ASN A 112 13.04 18.17 -10.43
N GLU A 113 12.00 18.55 -11.18
CA GLU A 113 11.54 19.94 -11.26
C GLU A 113 11.15 20.53 -9.90
N HIS A 114 10.64 19.69 -8.99
CA HIS A 114 10.29 20.12 -7.64
C HIS A 114 11.53 20.41 -6.78
N VAL A 115 12.56 19.55 -6.83
CA VAL A 115 13.87 19.79 -6.18
C VAL A 115 14.52 21.04 -6.73
N GLU A 116 14.45 21.29 -8.04
CA GLU A 116 14.94 22.53 -8.63
C GLU A 116 14.20 23.76 -8.09
N SER A 117 12.88 23.69 -7.94
CA SER A 117 12.09 24.78 -7.34
C SER A 117 12.51 25.06 -5.90
N MET A 118 12.62 24.01 -5.07
CA MET A 118 13.06 24.14 -3.67
C MET A 118 14.47 24.71 -3.57
N TRP A 119 15.39 24.21 -4.40
CA TRP A 119 16.76 24.68 -4.44
C TRP A 119 16.85 26.16 -4.82
N GLN A 120 16.01 26.64 -5.75
CA GLN A 120 15.98 28.05 -6.14
C GLN A 120 15.54 28.96 -4.99
N GLU A 121 14.59 28.53 -4.19
CA GLU A 121 14.13 29.26 -3.00
C GLU A 121 15.22 29.31 -1.93
N ILE A 122 15.87 28.16 -1.64
CA ILE A 122 16.99 28.06 -0.70
C ILE A 122 18.16 28.94 -1.15
N PHE A 123 18.52 28.86 -2.43
CA PHE A 123 19.61 29.64 -3.00
C PHE A 123 19.32 31.14 -2.92
N ALA A 124 18.10 31.58 -3.23
CA ALA A 124 17.69 32.98 -3.14
C ALA A 124 17.66 33.52 -1.70
N ALA A 125 17.40 32.66 -0.71
CA ALA A 125 17.42 33.01 0.71
C ALA A 125 18.85 33.04 1.30
N SER A 126 19.82 32.38 0.65
CA SER A 126 21.21 32.39 1.10
C SER A 126 21.84 33.78 0.89
N SER A 127 22.32 34.40 1.96
CA SER A 127 23.00 35.71 1.92
C SER A 127 24.52 35.58 1.73
N ASP A 128 24.99 34.47 1.14
CA ASP A 128 26.41 34.15 1.07
C ASP A 128 27.07 34.95 -0.06
N GLU A 129 27.87 35.96 0.28
CA GLU A 129 28.57 36.82 -0.70
C GLU A 129 29.59 36.04 -1.55
N ASP A 130 29.99 34.85 -1.09
CA ASP A 130 30.90 33.92 -1.77
C ASP A 130 30.16 32.80 -2.56
N ALA A 131 28.84 32.89 -2.71
CA ALA A 131 28.07 31.90 -3.45
C ALA A 131 28.52 31.81 -4.92
N LYS A 132 28.78 30.58 -5.39
CA LYS A 132 29.03 30.29 -6.81
C LYS A 132 27.84 30.71 -7.68
N SER A 133 28.07 30.86 -8.99
CA SER A 133 26.97 31.14 -9.92
C SER A 133 25.93 30.01 -9.88
N LYS A 134 24.68 30.35 -10.20
CA LYS A 134 23.57 29.38 -10.24
C LYS A 134 23.89 28.19 -11.17
N GLU A 135 24.60 28.43 -12.27
CA GLU A 135 24.97 27.40 -13.24
C GLU A 135 26.12 26.48 -12.77
N ASP A 136 26.82 26.84 -11.70
CA ASP A 136 27.98 26.07 -11.21
C ASP A 136 27.59 24.86 -10.35
N TYR A 137 26.32 24.77 -9.94
CA TYR A 137 25.80 23.68 -9.12
C TYR A 137 25.35 22.51 -9.97
N THR A 138 25.96 21.35 -9.75
CA THR A 138 25.50 20.08 -10.31
C THR A 138 24.18 19.66 -9.68
N ASN A 139 23.37 18.88 -10.40
CA ASN A 139 22.09 18.36 -9.89
C ASN A 139 22.24 17.61 -8.54
N ALA A 140 23.35 16.89 -8.34
CA ALA A 140 23.63 16.21 -7.08
C ALA A 140 23.82 17.20 -5.93
N GLN A 141 24.61 18.27 -6.14
CA GLN A 141 24.80 19.31 -5.14
C GLN A 141 23.50 20.03 -4.80
N LYS A 142 22.63 20.25 -5.79
CA LYS A 142 21.31 20.84 -5.56
C LYS A 142 20.44 19.94 -4.66
N VAL A 143 20.44 18.64 -4.92
CA VAL A 143 19.77 17.63 -4.08
C VAL A 143 20.34 17.66 -2.66
N ASP A 144 21.67 17.66 -2.51
CA ASP A 144 22.33 17.68 -1.20
C ASP A 144 21.93 18.95 -0.41
N MET A 145 21.97 20.12 -1.04
CA MET A 145 21.57 21.39 -0.40
C MET A 145 20.09 21.40 0.03
N VAL A 146 19.20 20.88 -0.82
CA VAL A 146 17.78 20.76 -0.48
C VAL A 146 17.58 19.79 0.68
N THR A 147 18.28 18.65 0.65
CA THR A 147 18.21 17.64 1.70
C THR A 147 18.70 18.19 3.04
N ASP A 148 19.83 18.92 3.04
CA ASP A 148 20.38 19.56 4.24
C ASP A 148 19.43 20.63 4.80
N SER A 149 18.79 21.41 3.92
CA SER A 149 17.79 22.40 4.34
C SER A 149 16.56 21.74 4.96
N ILE A 150 16.11 20.61 4.41
CA ILE A 150 14.96 19.86 4.92
C ILE A 150 15.30 19.19 6.25
N ALA A 151 16.51 18.69 6.42
CA ALA A 151 16.96 18.14 7.69
C ALA A 151 16.97 19.21 8.80
N TYR A 152 17.17 20.49 8.45
CA TYR A 152 17.09 21.61 9.38
C TYR A 152 15.65 22.04 9.69
N ASP A 153 14.77 22.06 8.68
CA ASP A 153 13.35 22.41 8.82
C ASP A 153 12.45 21.36 8.13
N PRO A 154 12.20 20.22 8.82
CA PRO A 154 11.44 19.12 8.24
C PRO A 154 9.97 19.52 8.01
N GLU A 155 9.44 20.45 8.80
CA GLU A 155 8.04 20.92 8.74
C GLU A 155 7.79 21.98 7.66
N SER A 156 8.80 22.30 6.84
CA SER A 156 8.62 23.26 5.75
C SER A 156 7.44 22.90 4.85
N GLU A 157 6.68 23.92 4.42
CA GLU A 157 5.46 23.76 3.63
C GLU A 157 5.69 22.92 2.36
N LEU A 158 6.89 23.01 1.77
CA LEU A 158 7.29 22.27 0.57
C LEU A 158 7.40 20.76 0.84
N VAL A 159 8.03 20.36 1.95
CA VAL A 159 8.14 18.95 2.34
C VAL A 159 6.78 18.38 2.66
N MET A 160 5.99 19.11 3.46
CA MET A 160 4.64 18.70 3.81
C MET A 160 3.77 18.54 2.57
N LYS A 161 3.85 19.47 1.61
CA LYS A 161 3.16 19.35 0.32
C LYS A 161 3.61 18.10 -0.45
N ALA A 162 4.91 17.82 -0.55
CA ALA A 162 5.41 16.63 -1.22
C ALA A 162 4.94 15.33 -0.53
N HIS A 163 4.84 15.34 0.80
CA HIS A 163 4.28 14.26 1.60
C HIS A 163 2.80 14.03 1.31
N TYR A 164 1.97 15.07 1.37
CA TYR A 164 0.53 14.95 1.07
C TYR A 164 0.29 14.55 -0.39
N ASP A 165 1.05 15.10 -1.35
CA ASP A 165 0.95 14.71 -2.74
C ASP A 165 1.23 13.21 -2.94
N ALA A 166 2.25 12.66 -2.24
CA ALA A 166 2.53 11.23 -2.25
C ALA A 166 1.41 10.39 -1.64
N ARG A 167 0.86 10.86 -0.51
CA ARG A 167 -0.29 10.24 0.16
C ARG A 167 -1.54 10.23 -0.74
N PHE A 168 -1.82 11.33 -1.44
CA PHE A 168 -2.91 11.40 -2.42
C PHE A 168 -2.66 10.53 -3.65
N ARG A 169 -1.42 10.45 -4.14
CA ARG A 169 -1.05 9.51 -5.21
C ARG A 169 -1.30 8.08 -4.79
N TRP A 170 -0.99 7.68 -3.55
CA TRP A 170 -1.30 6.35 -3.04
C TRP A 170 -2.80 6.05 -3.12
N VAL A 171 -3.65 6.94 -2.60
CA VAL A 171 -5.11 6.82 -2.67
C VAL A 171 -5.59 6.74 -4.12
N GLY A 172 -5.02 7.57 -5.01
CA GLY A 172 -5.31 7.53 -6.44
C GLY A 172 -4.95 6.19 -7.08
N ARG A 173 -3.79 5.61 -6.73
CA ARG A 173 -3.31 4.31 -7.22
C ARG A 173 -4.16 3.14 -6.76
N THR A 174 -4.70 3.19 -5.54
CA THR A 174 -5.52 2.13 -4.94
C THR A 174 -7.02 2.30 -5.22
N CYS A 175 -7.43 3.47 -5.72
CA CYS A 175 -8.81 3.82 -6.03
C CYS A 175 -9.47 2.81 -7.00
N GLN A 176 -10.54 2.17 -6.52
CA GLN A 176 -11.35 1.21 -7.29
C GLN A 176 -12.64 1.84 -7.86
N CYS A 177 -12.92 3.10 -7.54
CA CYS A 177 -14.15 3.76 -7.96
C CYS A 177 -14.22 3.91 -9.48
N VAL A 178 -15.46 3.93 -10.00
CA VAL A 178 -15.78 4.37 -11.35
C VAL A 178 -16.74 5.53 -11.19
N GLU A 179 -16.24 6.73 -11.39
CA GLU A 179 -17.04 7.96 -11.37
C GLU A 179 -17.70 8.16 -12.74
N GLY A 180 -18.95 8.65 -12.77
CA GLY A 180 -19.70 8.91 -13.99
C GLY A 180 -20.53 7.73 -14.54
N TYR A 181 -21.32 8.03 -15.58
CA TYR A 181 -22.17 7.10 -16.33
C TYR A 181 -21.81 7.17 -17.82
N GLY A 182 -21.90 6.04 -18.53
CA GLY A 182 -21.66 6.00 -19.97
C GLY A 182 -20.17 6.05 -20.36
N GLU A 183 -19.88 6.60 -21.53
CA GLU A 183 -18.53 6.66 -22.12
C GLU A 183 -17.59 7.64 -21.40
N ASP A 184 -18.15 8.60 -20.64
CA ASP A 184 -17.39 9.61 -19.87
C ASP A 184 -17.01 9.16 -18.45
N ALA A 185 -17.20 7.87 -18.13
CA ALA A 185 -16.92 7.37 -16.79
C ALA A 185 -15.41 7.36 -16.49
N THR A 186 -14.96 8.24 -15.60
CA THR A 186 -13.58 8.27 -15.10
C THR A 186 -13.37 7.10 -14.13
N ARG A 187 -12.42 6.22 -14.48
CA ARG A 187 -12.08 5.06 -13.67
C ARG A 187 -10.89 5.38 -12.79
N GLY A 188 -10.97 4.98 -11.52
CA GLY A 188 -9.86 5.00 -10.58
C GLY A 188 -8.68 4.19 -11.12
N ALA A 189 -7.45 4.56 -10.73
CA ALA A 189 -6.25 3.97 -11.34
C ALA A 189 -6.13 2.47 -11.06
N PHE A 190 -6.73 1.95 -9.99
CA PHE A 190 -6.75 0.51 -9.71
C PHE A 190 -7.84 -0.24 -10.49
N ALA A 191 -8.88 0.43 -11.00
CA ALA A 191 -10.00 -0.25 -11.67
C ALA A 191 -9.53 -1.09 -12.87
N ARG A 192 -8.54 -0.60 -13.65
CA ARG A 192 -7.91 -1.37 -14.73
C ARG A 192 -7.21 -2.63 -14.25
N PHE A 193 -6.62 -2.59 -13.05
CA PHE A 193 -5.98 -3.75 -12.43
C PHE A 193 -7.01 -4.71 -11.84
N GLY A 194 -8.15 -4.20 -11.35
CA GLY A 194 -9.32 -5.00 -11.00
C GLY A 194 -9.85 -5.79 -12.21
N ASP A 195 -9.99 -5.14 -13.37
CA ASP A 195 -10.37 -5.80 -14.62
C ASP A 195 -9.35 -6.88 -15.02
N LEU A 196 -8.05 -6.60 -14.88
CA LEU A 196 -6.98 -7.55 -15.16
C LEU A 196 -7.06 -8.77 -14.24
N LEU A 197 -7.20 -8.57 -12.93
CA LEU A 197 -7.38 -9.64 -11.94
C LEU A 197 -8.58 -10.52 -12.29
N ARG A 198 -9.71 -9.89 -12.63
CA ARG A 198 -10.93 -10.58 -13.00
C ARG A 198 -10.78 -11.40 -14.27
N LEU A 199 -10.28 -10.80 -15.35
CA LEU A 199 -10.23 -11.41 -16.67
C LEU A 199 -9.15 -12.50 -16.78
N HIS A 200 -7.96 -12.28 -16.18
CA HIS A 200 -6.83 -13.21 -16.33
C HIS A 200 -6.77 -14.28 -15.25
N PHE A 201 -7.28 -13.98 -14.06
CA PHE A 201 -7.13 -14.83 -12.88
C PHE A 201 -8.47 -15.27 -12.29
N GLY A 202 -9.59 -14.62 -12.62
CA GLY A 202 -10.88 -14.90 -11.98
C GLY A 202 -10.90 -14.50 -10.51
N LEU A 203 -10.09 -13.50 -10.14
CA LEU A 203 -9.93 -12.98 -8.80
C LEU A 203 -10.29 -11.50 -8.77
N GLU A 204 -10.41 -10.95 -7.58
CA GLU A 204 -10.49 -9.51 -7.33
C GLU A 204 -9.66 -9.14 -6.10
N ALA A 205 -9.34 -7.86 -5.94
CA ALA A 205 -8.66 -7.35 -4.77
C ALA A 205 -9.64 -6.57 -3.89
N ILE A 206 -9.70 -6.90 -2.61
CA ILE A 206 -10.37 -6.08 -1.60
C ILE A 206 -9.28 -5.24 -0.94
N ILE A 207 -9.39 -3.92 -1.07
CA ILE A 207 -8.42 -2.95 -0.54
C ILE A 207 -9.11 -2.16 0.58
N LEU A 208 -8.49 -2.13 1.75
CA LEU A 208 -9.04 -1.48 2.94
C LEU A 208 -7.97 -0.52 3.47
N HIS A 209 -8.35 0.74 3.64
CA HIS A 209 -7.53 1.76 4.27
C HIS A 209 -8.04 1.99 5.70
N GLU A 210 -7.12 2.07 6.65
CA GLU A 210 -7.42 2.18 8.07
C GLU A 210 -6.43 3.11 8.75
N ILE A 211 -6.88 3.78 9.81
CA ILE A 211 -6.01 4.59 10.67
C ILE A 211 -5.13 3.64 11.49
N LEU A 212 -3.83 3.96 11.61
CA LEU A 212 -2.92 3.24 12.49
C LEU A 212 -3.26 3.56 13.96
N PRO A 213 -3.47 2.55 14.82
CA PRO A 213 -3.63 2.79 16.25
C PRO A 213 -2.41 3.51 16.82
N THR A 214 -2.62 4.47 17.74
CA THR A 214 -1.53 5.27 18.32
C THR A 214 -0.35 4.44 18.86
N PRO A 215 -0.55 3.33 19.61
CA PRO A 215 0.58 2.52 20.07
C PRO A 215 1.40 1.91 18.93
N LEU A 216 0.73 1.53 17.83
CA LEU A 216 1.42 1.03 16.66
C LEU A 216 2.15 2.16 15.94
N PHE A 217 1.53 3.32 15.76
CA PHE A 217 2.17 4.49 15.17
C PHE A 217 3.44 4.90 15.93
N ASP A 218 3.35 5.06 17.26
CA ASP A 218 4.51 5.36 18.10
C ASP A 218 5.61 4.30 18.00
N PHE A 219 5.23 3.03 17.80
CA PHE A 219 6.17 1.93 17.60
C PHE A 219 6.88 1.97 16.24
N LEU A 220 6.29 2.56 15.20
CA LEU A 220 6.90 2.57 13.86
C LEU A 220 8.17 3.43 13.80
N PRO A 221 9.06 3.16 12.82
CA PRO A 221 10.17 4.07 12.55
C PRO A 221 9.64 5.40 12.01
N ASN A 222 10.32 6.51 12.34
CA ASN A 222 10.07 7.84 11.80
C ASN A 222 8.68 8.44 12.07
N SER A 223 7.93 7.90 13.05
CA SER A 223 6.60 8.39 13.43
C SER A 223 6.57 9.79 14.05
N GLY A 224 7.73 10.43 14.24
CA GLY A 224 7.82 11.79 14.77
C GLY A 224 7.58 12.92 13.77
N PHE A 225 7.49 12.61 12.46
CA PHE A 225 7.46 13.63 11.41
C PHE A 225 6.04 14.10 11.02
N SER A 226 5.00 13.32 11.30
CA SER A 226 3.63 13.64 10.86
C SER A 226 2.69 13.67 12.06
N GLU A 227 2.22 14.86 12.45
CA GLU A 227 1.25 15.04 13.54
C GLU A 227 -0.17 14.56 13.16
N GLU A 228 -0.42 14.28 11.87
CA GLU A 228 -1.76 14.07 11.33
C GLU A 228 -1.95 12.63 10.81
N PHE A 229 -2.36 11.75 11.72
CA PHE A 229 -2.85 10.37 11.50
C PHE A 229 -2.11 9.58 10.40
N ALA A 230 -1.35 8.58 10.80
CA ALA A 230 -0.84 7.60 9.85
C ALA A 230 -1.92 6.59 9.45
N TYR A 231 -1.90 6.13 8.19
CA TYR A 231 -2.85 5.16 7.67
C TYR A 231 -2.13 3.94 7.12
N TYR A 232 -2.76 2.78 7.18
CA TYR A 232 -2.20 1.59 6.54
C TYR A 232 -3.19 1.01 5.54
N THR A 233 -2.68 0.19 4.63
CA THR A 233 -3.49 -0.45 3.59
C THR A 233 -3.44 -1.97 3.72
N ARG A 234 -4.59 -2.58 4.03
CA ARG A 234 -4.79 -4.02 3.88
C ARG A 234 -5.24 -4.35 2.47
N CYS A 235 -4.79 -5.49 1.97
CA CYS A 235 -5.21 -5.97 0.67
C CYS A 235 -5.35 -7.49 0.70
N TYR A 236 -6.50 -7.97 0.21
CA TYR A 236 -6.79 -9.38 0.09
C TYR A 236 -7.09 -9.71 -1.36
N LEU A 237 -6.46 -10.75 -1.90
CA LEU A 237 -6.96 -11.38 -3.10
C LEU A 237 -8.11 -12.29 -2.75
N THR A 238 -9.23 -12.16 -3.45
CA THR A 238 -10.44 -12.95 -3.21
C THR A 238 -11.00 -13.51 -4.51
N LEU A 239 -11.89 -14.51 -4.40
CA LEU A 239 -12.59 -15.02 -5.57
C LEU A 239 -13.54 -13.96 -6.12
N TYR A 240 -13.53 -13.79 -7.44
CA TYR A 240 -14.46 -12.87 -8.09
C TYR A 240 -15.92 -13.30 -7.88
N SER A 241 -16.74 -12.42 -7.30
CA SER A 241 -18.18 -12.64 -7.15
C SER A 241 -18.98 -11.72 -8.08
N LYS A 242 -19.70 -12.31 -9.05
CA LYS A 242 -20.62 -11.56 -9.92
C LYS A 242 -21.71 -10.82 -9.15
N SER A 243 -22.03 -11.26 -7.94
CA SER A 243 -23.05 -10.64 -7.10
C SER A 243 -22.64 -9.27 -6.57
N GLY A 244 -21.33 -8.98 -6.49
CA GLY A 244 -20.80 -7.68 -6.07
C GLY A 244 -20.85 -6.61 -7.17
N ASP A 245 -21.03 -6.99 -8.43
CA ASP A 245 -21.07 -6.05 -9.57
C ASP A 245 -22.41 -5.30 -9.69
N LYS A 246 -23.41 -5.69 -8.88
CA LYS A 246 -24.60 -4.86 -8.69
C LYS A 246 -24.18 -3.66 -7.86
N ARG A 247 -23.80 -2.57 -8.54
CA ARG A 247 -23.83 -1.23 -7.95
C ARG A 247 -25.17 -1.11 -7.24
N ILE A 248 -25.16 -1.17 -5.91
CA ILE A 248 -26.31 -0.75 -5.14
C ILE A 248 -26.33 0.74 -5.39
N THR A 249 -27.09 1.17 -6.40
CA THR A 249 -27.57 2.54 -6.52
C THR A 249 -28.52 2.72 -5.33
N GLY A 250 -27.95 2.81 -4.12
CA GLY A 250 -28.71 3.18 -2.94
C GLY A 250 -29.28 4.55 -3.25
N SER A 251 -30.60 4.66 -3.15
CA SER A 251 -31.24 5.97 -3.12
C SER A 251 -30.51 6.79 -2.04
N PRO A 252 -30.09 8.02 -2.30
CA PRO A 252 -29.45 8.89 -1.31
C PRO A 252 -30.27 9.07 -0.01
N ASP A 253 -31.55 8.67 -0.01
CA ASP A 253 -32.52 8.97 1.03
C ASP A 253 -32.59 7.97 2.20
N SER A 254 -31.89 6.85 2.16
CA SER A 254 -31.83 5.97 3.33
C SER A 254 -30.58 6.27 4.15
N ALA A 255 -30.62 7.37 4.90
CA ALA A 255 -29.69 7.56 6.01
C ALA A 255 -29.72 6.30 6.89
N PRO A 256 -28.55 5.74 7.29
CA PRO A 256 -28.53 4.61 8.19
C PRO A 256 -29.30 4.99 9.47
N GLN A 257 -30.41 4.32 9.74
CA GLN A 257 -31.33 4.67 10.85
C GLN A 257 -30.69 4.54 12.24
N ASN A 258 -29.46 4.06 12.33
CA ASN A 258 -28.82 3.74 13.57
C ASN A 258 -27.71 4.76 13.88
N LYS A 259 -28.07 5.76 14.70
CA LYS A 259 -27.21 6.89 15.09
C LYS A 259 -25.95 6.47 15.87
N LEU A 260 -25.94 5.27 16.46
CA LEU A 260 -24.79 4.72 17.19
C LEU A 260 -23.56 4.46 16.30
N PHE A 261 -23.71 4.43 14.97
CA PHE A 261 -22.60 4.20 14.04
C PHE A 261 -21.85 5.47 13.64
N HIS A 262 -22.27 6.65 14.11
CA HIS A 262 -21.67 7.93 13.75
C HIS A 262 -20.71 8.50 14.82
N GLU A 263 -20.80 8.03 16.07
CA GLU A 263 -20.15 8.71 17.21
C GLU A 263 -18.69 8.31 17.46
N TYR A 264 -18.19 7.23 16.85
CA TYR A 264 -16.76 6.86 16.92
C TYR A 264 -16.21 6.65 15.51
N GLY A 265 -15.54 7.69 14.99
CA GLY A 265 -14.96 7.79 13.65
C GLY A 265 -13.73 6.91 13.39
N ASP A 266 -13.61 5.78 14.07
CA ASP A 266 -12.50 4.86 13.84
C ASP A 266 -12.80 4.02 12.59
N HIS A 267 -12.20 4.43 11.47
CA HIS A 267 -12.21 3.72 10.20
C HIS A 267 -11.44 2.38 10.29
N MET A 268 -11.97 1.42 11.05
CA MET A 268 -11.37 0.10 11.19
C MET A 268 -11.90 -0.87 10.14
N SER A 269 -11.12 -1.89 9.81
CA SER A 269 -11.64 -3.06 9.10
C SER A 269 -11.73 -4.25 10.02
N PHE A 270 -12.84 -4.96 9.89
CA PHE A 270 -13.07 -6.22 10.56
C PHE A 270 -12.65 -7.36 9.64
N GLN A 271 -11.81 -8.24 10.17
CA GLN A 271 -11.48 -9.50 9.54
C GLN A 271 -11.63 -10.65 10.55
N GLU A 272 -12.28 -11.72 10.12
CA GLU A 272 -12.36 -12.94 10.92
C GLU A 272 -12.13 -14.15 10.02
N THR A 273 -11.24 -15.05 10.44
CA THR A 273 -11.04 -16.34 9.77
C THR A 273 -12.11 -17.30 10.26
N ILE A 274 -12.90 -17.84 9.34
CA ILE A 274 -13.96 -18.79 9.65
C ILE A 274 -13.48 -20.21 9.37
N ASP A 275 -13.84 -21.16 10.24
CA ASP A 275 -13.60 -22.58 9.99
C ASP A 275 -14.28 -23.01 8.68
N PRO A 276 -13.52 -23.52 7.69
CA PRO A 276 -14.05 -23.89 6.39
C PRO A 276 -14.89 -25.18 6.41
N SER A 277 -15.10 -25.83 7.57
CA SER A 277 -15.84 -27.10 7.67
C SER A 277 -17.21 -27.11 6.96
N GLN A 278 -17.82 -25.95 6.74
CA GLN A 278 -19.12 -25.82 6.07
C GLN A 278 -19.07 -25.30 4.62
N LEU A 279 -17.93 -24.79 4.14
CA LEU A 279 -17.78 -24.26 2.79
C LEU A 279 -16.49 -24.82 2.23
N ILE A 280 -16.57 -25.68 1.21
CA ILE A 280 -15.39 -26.30 0.60
C ILE A 280 -14.98 -25.49 -0.62
N LEU A 281 -13.72 -25.06 -0.66
CA LEU A 281 -13.15 -24.41 -1.83
C LEU A 281 -12.90 -25.42 -2.96
N SER A 282 -13.44 -25.13 -4.15
CA SER A 282 -13.23 -25.97 -5.33
C SER A 282 -11.75 -26.00 -5.76
N GLU A 283 -11.32 -27.09 -6.38
CA GLU A 283 -9.95 -27.22 -6.91
C GLU A 283 -9.65 -26.16 -7.98
N ASN A 284 -10.61 -25.85 -8.83
CA ASN A 284 -10.48 -24.81 -9.85
C ASN A 284 -10.22 -23.43 -9.22
N ASP A 285 -10.90 -23.11 -8.12
CA ASP A 285 -10.68 -21.86 -7.40
C ASP A 285 -9.31 -21.81 -6.73
N ARG A 286 -8.82 -22.93 -6.19
CA ARG A 286 -7.44 -23.04 -5.69
C ARG A 286 -6.41 -22.80 -6.80
N LEU A 287 -6.66 -23.35 -7.99
CA LEU A 287 -5.79 -23.15 -9.16
C LEU A 287 -5.76 -21.69 -9.63
N ARG A 288 -6.86 -20.94 -9.48
CA ARG A 288 -6.90 -19.49 -9.78
C ARG A 288 -5.96 -18.71 -8.87
N PHE A 289 -6.03 -18.94 -7.55
CA PHE A 289 -5.10 -18.35 -6.59
C PHE A 289 -3.66 -18.74 -6.90
N ALA A 290 -3.38 -20.04 -7.05
CA ALA A 290 -2.03 -20.53 -7.34
C ALA A 290 -1.44 -19.92 -8.62
N LYS A 291 -2.27 -19.79 -9.68
CA LYS A 291 -1.89 -19.14 -10.93
C LYS A 291 -1.55 -17.67 -10.71
N ALA A 292 -2.37 -16.91 -9.99
CA ALA A 292 -2.13 -15.50 -9.72
C ALA A 292 -0.86 -15.29 -8.88
N MET A 293 -0.71 -16.05 -7.80
CA MET A 293 0.45 -15.98 -6.91
C MET A 293 1.76 -16.26 -7.67
N ARG A 294 1.76 -17.30 -8.51
CA ARG A 294 2.91 -17.67 -9.34
C ARG A 294 3.22 -16.63 -10.42
N LEU A 295 2.22 -16.25 -11.22
CA LEU A 295 2.45 -15.37 -12.37
C LEU A 295 2.77 -13.93 -11.96
N LEU A 296 2.18 -13.43 -10.88
CA LEU A 296 2.47 -12.09 -10.36
C LEU A 296 3.68 -12.08 -9.41
N GLY A 297 4.18 -13.24 -9.00
CA GLY A 297 5.30 -13.35 -8.06
C GLY A 297 5.00 -12.76 -6.68
N ILE A 298 3.73 -12.83 -6.27
CA ILE A 298 3.24 -12.32 -4.98
C ILE A 298 3.21 -13.46 -3.95
N ARG A 299 3.30 -13.10 -2.67
CA ARG A 299 3.29 -14.01 -1.54
C ARG A 299 2.28 -13.52 -0.51
N THR A 300 1.87 -14.43 0.38
CA THR A 300 1.10 -14.06 1.57
C THR A 300 1.87 -13.02 2.37
N CYS A 301 1.18 -11.99 2.83
CA CYS A 301 1.76 -10.89 3.58
C CYS A 301 1.18 -10.86 4.99
N TYR A 302 2.04 -10.65 5.98
CA TYR A 302 1.65 -10.29 7.33
C TYR A 302 1.42 -8.77 7.37
N HIS A 303 0.17 -8.34 7.58
CA HIS A 303 -0.16 -6.92 7.52
C HIS A 303 0.38 -6.18 8.75
N LEU A 304 0.77 -4.91 8.56
CA LEU A 304 1.36 -4.10 9.62
C LEU A 304 0.46 -4.00 10.86
N SER A 305 -0.85 -3.90 10.68
CA SER A 305 -1.79 -3.82 11.79
C SER A 305 -2.01 -5.12 12.57
N GLU A 306 -1.53 -6.26 12.06
CA GLU A 306 -1.47 -7.48 12.88
C GLU A 306 -0.45 -7.34 14.02
N LEU A 307 0.44 -6.34 13.97
CA LEU A 307 1.33 -5.98 15.08
C LEU A 307 0.64 -5.25 16.22
N ALA A 308 -0.46 -4.56 15.98
CA ALA A 308 -1.12 -3.71 16.98
C ALA A 308 -1.33 -4.39 18.35
N PRO A 309 -1.85 -5.64 18.45
CA PRO A 309 -2.00 -6.31 19.75
C PRO A 309 -0.67 -6.72 20.40
N HIS A 310 0.43 -6.75 19.65
CA HIS A 310 1.75 -7.22 20.11
C HIS A 310 2.68 -6.07 20.54
N VAL A 311 2.32 -4.83 20.24
CA VAL A 311 3.10 -3.62 20.59
C VAL A 311 2.53 -2.88 21.81
N VAL A 312 1.63 -3.54 22.55
CA VAL A 312 1.08 -3.01 23.82
C VAL A 312 2.08 -3.29 24.94
N HIS A 313 2.35 -2.30 25.80
CA HIS A 313 3.28 -2.47 26.91
C HIS A 313 2.68 -3.27 28.08
N PRO A 314 3.46 -4.19 28.70
CA PRO A 314 4.80 -4.61 28.30
C PRO A 314 4.78 -5.47 27.03
N ILE A 315 5.73 -5.24 26.12
CA ILE A 315 5.85 -6.01 24.87
C ILE A 315 6.36 -7.41 25.19
N GLU A 316 5.54 -8.43 24.93
CA GLU A 316 5.86 -9.83 25.23
C GLU A 316 6.75 -10.51 24.16
N ASP A 317 6.68 -10.08 22.90
CA ASP A 317 7.50 -10.61 21.82
C ASP A 317 8.92 -10.04 21.94
N GLU A 318 9.90 -10.90 22.25
CA GLU A 318 11.31 -10.53 22.48
C GLU A 318 11.88 -9.71 21.30
N TRP A 319 11.55 -10.08 20.06
CA TRP A 319 12.06 -9.39 18.87
C TRP A 319 11.43 -8.00 18.70
N LEU A 320 10.14 -7.85 19.02
CA LEU A 320 9.49 -6.53 19.05
C LEU A 320 9.97 -5.68 20.23
N SER A 321 10.28 -6.29 21.37
CA SER A 321 10.84 -5.62 22.54
C SER A 321 12.20 -5.01 22.23
N ASP A 322 13.08 -5.78 21.56
CA ASP A 322 14.37 -5.32 21.06
C ASP A 322 14.23 -4.16 20.05
N LEU A 323 13.15 -4.13 19.26
CA LEU A 323 12.84 -3.04 18.33
C LEU A 323 12.31 -1.77 19.02
N CYS A 324 11.62 -1.92 20.15
CA CYS A 324 10.99 -0.83 20.90
C CYS A 324 11.99 -0.03 21.75
N ALA A 325 13.14 -0.64 22.08
CA ALA A 325 14.24 -0.09 22.86
C ALA A 325 14.83 1.26 22.35
N CYS A 326 14.45 1.71 21.15
CA CYS A 326 14.89 2.96 20.56
C CYS A 326 13.83 4.07 20.67
N GLY A 327 14.04 5.09 21.52
CA GLY A 327 13.77 6.46 21.03
C GLY A 327 13.11 7.53 21.91
N LYS A 328 12.73 7.33 23.18
CA LYS A 328 12.29 8.47 24.01
C LYS A 328 12.98 8.46 25.38
N SER A 329 13.81 9.47 25.61
CA SER A 329 14.68 9.66 26.78
C SER A 329 13.96 9.88 28.12
N GLU A 330 12.65 9.68 28.19
CA GLU A 330 11.85 9.91 29.40
C GLU A 330 11.03 8.69 29.84
N SER A 331 10.90 7.64 29.00
CA SER A 331 10.36 6.36 29.46
C SER A 331 11.50 5.44 29.88
N ILE A 332 11.34 4.84 31.05
CA ILE A 332 12.27 3.87 31.65
C ILE A 332 12.25 2.60 30.78
N CYS A 333 12.95 2.62 29.65
CA CYS A 333 13.20 1.45 28.83
C CYS A 333 14.67 1.03 29.05
N PRO A 334 14.95 -0.09 29.73
CA PRO A 334 16.29 -0.45 30.21
C PRO A 334 17.27 -0.94 29.13
N HIS A 335 16.96 -0.74 27.85
CA HIS A 335 17.74 -1.26 26.72
C HIS A 335 18.11 -0.09 25.79
N SER A 336 19.33 0.46 25.92
CA SER A 336 19.75 1.70 25.24
C SER A 336 20.65 1.51 24.01
N ASP A 337 20.94 0.28 23.61
CA ASP A 337 22.10 0.01 22.73
C ASP A 337 21.77 -0.25 21.25
N VAL A 338 20.49 -0.28 20.87
CA VAL A 338 20.12 -0.40 19.44
C VAL A 338 20.15 0.99 18.81
N LYS A 339 20.96 1.17 17.75
CA LYS A 339 21.02 2.43 17.02
C LYS A 339 19.69 2.63 16.30
N SER A 340 19.03 3.77 16.54
CA SER A 340 17.76 4.19 15.91
C SER A 340 17.69 3.92 14.39
N TYR A 341 18.82 4.05 13.68
CA TYR A 341 18.93 3.83 12.24
C TYR A 341 18.62 2.40 11.75
N ASP A 342 18.75 1.37 12.60
CA ASP A 342 18.50 -0.02 12.19
C ASP A 342 17.02 -0.43 12.35
N LYS A 343 16.20 0.36 13.04
CA LYS A 343 14.79 0.04 13.32
C LYS A 343 13.96 -0.23 12.05
N PRO A 344 14.04 0.58 10.96
CA PRO A 344 13.30 0.29 9.73
C PRO A 344 13.71 -1.05 9.10
N TYR A 345 15.00 -1.36 9.10
CA TYR A 345 15.52 -2.60 8.54
C TYR A 345 15.09 -3.81 9.38
N CYS A 346 15.25 -3.73 10.69
CA CYS A 346 14.88 -4.82 11.61
C CYS A 346 13.35 -5.07 11.59
N LEU A 347 12.52 -4.02 11.51
CA LEU A 347 11.07 -4.17 11.34
C LEU A 347 10.73 -4.85 10.00
N GLU A 348 11.40 -4.46 8.91
CA GLU A 348 11.18 -5.12 7.61
C GLU A 348 11.56 -6.61 7.65
N GLU A 349 12.67 -6.97 8.29
CA GLU A 349 13.07 -8.37 8.45
C GLU A 349 12.11 -9.16 9.36
N TYR A 350 11.62 -8.54 10.43
CA TYR A 350 10.56 -9.11 11.27
C TYR A 350 9.30 -9.40 10.44
N LEU A 351 8.79 -8.42 9.69
CA LEU A 351 7.59 -8.56 8.85
C LEU A 351 7.79 -9.62 7.77
N LYS A 352 8.98 -9.71 7.16
CA LYS A 352 9.34 -10.78 6.23
C LYS A 352 9.33 -12.15 6.91
N SER A 353 9.84 -12.25 8.13
CA SER A 353 9.85 -13.49 8.90
C SER A 353 8.43 -13.95 9.24
N LYS A 354 7.60 -13.07 9.80
CA LYS A 354 6.18 -13.39 10.06
C LYS A 354 5.42 -13.71 8.78
N SER A 355 5.69 -13.02 7.68
CA SER A 355 5.11 -13.36 6.36
C SER A 355 5.52 -14.77 5.88
N LYS A 356 6.76 -15.20 6.14
CA LYS A 356 7.22 -16.57 5.85
C LYS A 356 6.49 -17.60 6.73
N GLU A 357 6.31 -17.32 8.01
CA GLU A 357 5.53 -18.20 8.91
C GLU A 357 4.07 -18.29 8.47
N LEU A 358 3.47 -17.15 8.13
CA LEU A 358 2.11 -17.07 7.59
C LEU A 358 1.98 -17.87 6.28
N ALA A 359 3.00 -17.85 5.43
CA ALA A 359 3.03 -18.61 4.17
C ALA A 359 3.07 -20.14 4.37
N LYS A 360 3.49 -20.64 5.54
CA LYS A 360 3.46 -22.08 5.85
C LYS A 360 2.04 -22.61 6.10
N GLN A 361 1.10 -21.70 6.40
CA GLN A 361 -0.30 -22.06 6.62
C GLN A 361 -0.99 -22.41 5.29
N THR A 362 -2.12 -23.11 5.37
CA THR A 362 -2.91 -23.44 4.18
C THR A 362 -3.68 -22.21 3.70
N TRP A 363 -3.45 -21.82 2.44
CA TRP A 363 -4.14 -20.73 1.76
C TRP A 363 -4.86 -21.20 0.50
N PRO A 364 -5.95 -20.54 0.08
CA PRO A 364 -6.62 -19.41 0.76
C PRO A 364 -7.40 -19.84 2.01
N LYS A 365 -7.81 -18.87 2.83
CA LYS A 365 -8.68 -19.09 4.00
C LYS A 365 -10.05 -18.47 3.79
N LEU A 366 -11.08 -19.05 4.41
CA LEU A 366 -12.41 -18.45 4.43
C LEU A 366 -12.41 -17.31 5.45
N MET A 367 -12.76 -16.10 5.00
CA MET A 367 -12.69 -14.89 5.81
C MET A 367 -13.97 -14.06 5.67
N LEU A 368 -14.45 -13.48 6.77
CA LEU A 368 -15.41 -12.39 6.76
C LEU A 368 -14.61 -11.07 6.74
N LEU A 369 -14.76 -10.30 5.66
CA LEU A 369 -14.06 -9.04 5.45
C LEU A 369 -15.08 -7.90 5.42
N ALA A 370 -14.91 -6.87 6.24
CA ALA A 370 -15.78 -5.71 6.27
C ALA A 370 -15.01 -4.43 6.59
N ALA A 371 -15.38 -3.30 5.98
CA ALA A 371 -15.04 -1.99 6.53
C ALA A 371 -16.07 -1.69 7.64
N SER A 372 -15.63 -1.42 8.86
CA SER A 372 -16.50 -1.37 10.05
C SER A 372 -16.31 -0.09 10.86
N ASP A 373 -17.42 0.55 11.26
CA ASP A 373 -17.48 1.49 12.40
C ASP A 373 -17.91 0.79 13.69
N VAL A 374 -18.19 -0.52 13.63
CA VAL A 374 -19.05 -1.21 14.61
C VAL A 374 -18.25 -2.02 15.64
N VAL A 375 -16.92 -2.11 15.51
CA VAL A 375 -16.10 -2.92 16.42
C VAL A 375 -15.42 -2.05 17.45
N ASN A 376 -16.20 -1.35 18.27
CA ASN A 376 -15.76 -0.93 19.59
C ASN A 376 -16.75 -1.49 20.61
N THR A 377 -16.49 -2.73 21.02
CA THR A 377 -17.13 -3.33 22.19
C THR A 377 -16.06 -3.88 23.12
N PHE A 378 -15.21 -2.99 23.65
CA PHE A 378 -14.56 -3.23 24.93
C PHE A 378 -14.56 -1.92 25.72
N GLU A 379 -15.58 -1.77 26.56
CA GLU A 379 -15.49 -0.96 27.76
C GLU A 379 -14.37 -1.53 28.63
N TYR A 380 -13.34 -0.72 28.93
CA TYR A 380 -12.47 -0.90 30.09
C TYR A 380 -12.37 0.41 30.86
#